data_AF-A0A940V6A9-F1
#
_entry.id   AF-A0A940V6A9-F1
#
_cell.length_a   1.000
_cell.length_b   1.000
_cell.length_c   1.000
_cell.angle_alpha   90.00
_cell.angle_beta   90.00
_cell.angle_gamma   90.00
#
_symmetry.space_group_name_H-M   'P 1'
#
loop_
_entity.id
_entity.type
_entity.pdbx_description
1 polymer ?
#
loop_
_entity_poly.entity_id
_entity_poly.type
_entity_poly.pdbx_seq_one_letter_code
_entity_poly.pdbx_strand_id
1 'polypeptide(L)'
;MQNDYILNAFQAYVDTIIPRTPGLAEVYGYIQYYGALDLQVDQFLLYNFEHVSMSSAELAALLLNAAAVQWLVNQGYEGRGSLDLLPPSDRLSAIMLLELQQMDPRLLSEEFLNDPGLMVMLTDTLLYYTLQGYYSEWAGYGTTRLNPPQERVLEYFPLSWEQVGYPGPSLGYRVLRTVDIS
;
A
#
# COMPACT_ATOMS: atom_id res chain seq x y z
N MET A 1 -7.32 -19.30 5.49
CA MET A 1 -7.21 -19.73 4.07
C MET A 1 -7.70 -18.67 3.09
N GLN A 2 -8.98 -18.24 3.09
CA GLN A 2 -9.45 -17.22 2.13
C GLN A 2 -8.94 -15.80 2.43
N ASN A 3 -8.58 -15.50 3.68
CA ASN A 3 -7.99 -14.20 4.05
C ASN A 3 -6.47 -14.12 3.85
N ASP A 4 -5.78 -15.27 3.76
CA ASP A 4 -4.32 -15.33 3.78
C ASP A 4 -3.73 -14.87 2.44
N TYR A 5 -4.39 -15.22 1.31
CA TYR A 5 -3.90 -14.83 -0.01
C TYR A 5 -4.07 -13.32 -0.27
N ILE A 6 -5.12 -12.71 0.27
CA ILE A 6 -5.35 -11.25 0.17
C ILE A 6 -4.24 -10.52 0.91
N LEU A 7 -4.00 -10.91 2.17
CA LEU A 7 -2.94 -10.32 2.98
C LEU A 7 -1.57 -10.49 2.32
N ASN A 8 -1.24 -11.69 1.84
CA ASN A 8 0.03 -11.95 1.17
C ASN A 8 0.22 -11.10 -0.09
N ALA A 9 -0.81 -10.96 -0.92
CA ALA A 9 -0.75 -10.12 -2.11
C ALA A 9 -0.51 -8.65 -1.76
N PHE A 10 -1.20 -8.13 -0.73
CA PHE A 10 -1.05 -6.76 -0.27
C PHE A 10 0.34 -6.53 0.33
N GLN A 11 0.84 -7.46 1.14
CA GLN A 11 2.19 -7.40 1.70
C GLN A 11 3.26 -7.41 0.61
N ALA A 12 3.14 -8.32 -0.35
CA ALA A 12 4.06 -8.40 -1.48
C ALA A 12 4.03 -7.13 -2.33
N TYR A 13 2.85 -6.56 -2.55
CA TYR A 13 2.69 -5.31 -3.29
C TYR A 13 3.38 -4.14 -2.59
N VAL A 14 3.03 -3.86 -1.33
CA VAL A 14 3.59 -2.68 -0.63
C VAL A 14 5.09 -2.79 -0.40
N ASP A 15 5.60 -4.00 -0.16
CA ASP A 15 7.04 -4.28 -0.06
C ASP A 15 7.75 -4.05 -1.40
N THR A 16 7.07 -4.25 -2.52
CA THR A 16 7.63 -3.97 -3.85
C THR A 16 7.67 -2.48 -4.15
N ILE A 17 6.63 -1.72 -3.76
CA ILE A 17 6.56 -0.27 -4.01
C ILE A 17 7.53 0.50 -3.09
N ILE A 18 7.60 0.12 -1.81
CA ILE A 18 8.47 0.78 -0.82
C ILE A 18 9.21 -0.29 -0.01
N PRO A 19 10.27 -0.91 -0.59
CA PRO A 19 11.06 -1.92 0.09
C PRO A 19 11.92 -1.31 1.21
N ARG A 20 12.46 -2.16 2.07
CA ARG A 20 13.59 -1.76 2.94
C ARG A 20 14.82 -1.42 2.08
N THR A 21 15.54 -0.37 2.46
CA THR A 21 16.68 0.12 1.66
C THR A 21 17.98 0.19 2.47
N PRO A 22 18.65 -0.95 2.74
CA PRO A 22 19.90 -0.97 3.51
C PRO A 22 21.01 -0.10 2.88
N GLY A 23 21.11 -0.07 1.55
CA GLY A 23 22.07 0.78 0.85
C GLY A 23 21.83 2.28 1.06
N LEU A 24 20.57 2.73 1.17
CA LEU A 24 20.28 4.12 1.51
C LEU A 24 20.55 4.40 2.99
N ALA A 25 20.33 3.42 3.86
CA ALA A 25 20.63 3.55 5.28
C ALA A 25 22.13 3.75 5.56
N GLU A 26 23.00 3.11 4.77
CA GLU A 26 24.46 3.30 4.83
C GLU A 26 24.89 4.73 4.45
N VAL A 27 24.18 5.35 3.51
CA VAL A 27 24.54 6.67 2.95
C VAL A 27 23.89 7.82 3.72
N TYR A 28 22.62 7.66 4.10
CA TYR A 28 21.77 8.73 4.62
C TYR A 28 21.32 8.51 6.07
N GLY A 29 21.76 7.42 6.70
CA GLY A 29 21.46 7.08 8.08
C GLY A 29 20.31 6.08 8.23
N TYR A 30 20.28 5.41 9.39
CA TYR A 30 19.41 4.26 9.66
C TYR A 30 17.92 4.54 9.48
N ILE A 31 17.48 5.79 9.59
CA ILE A 31 16.08 6.16 9.36
C ILE A 31 15.59 5.84 7.94
N GLN A 32 16.48 5.80 6.95
CA GLN A 32 16.14 5.44 5.58
C GLN A 32 16.00 3.93 5.36
N TYR A 33 16.32 3.09 6.36
CA TYR A 33 16.25 1.63 6.22
C TYR A 33 14.83 1.10 6.01
N TYR A 34 13.87 1.66 6.74
CA TYR A 34 12.53 1.09 6.91
C TYR A 34 11.68 1.23 5.64
N GLY A 35 10.92 0.18 5.33
CA GLY A 35 10.00 0.12 4.20
C GLY A 35 8.53 0.12 4.62
N ALA A 36 7.63 -0.08 3.66
CA ALA A 36 6.19 -0.08 3.87
C ALA A 36 5.71 -1.11 4.91
N LEU A 37 6.28 -2.32 4.90
CA LEU A 37 5.91 -3.37 5.87
C LEU A 37 6.30 -3.01 7.31
N ASP A 38 7.40 -2.26 7.51
CA ASP A 38 7.80 -1.79 8.83
C ASP A 38 6.80 -0.78 9.41
N LEU A 39 6.13 -0.03 8.52
CA LEU A 39 5.11 0.96 8.85
C LEU A 39 3.69 0.41 8.74
N GLN A 40 3.53 -0.91 8.53
CA GLN A 40 2.24 -1.61 8.46
C GLN A 40 1.30 -1.02 7.40
N VAL A 41 1.86 -0.60 6.27
CA VAL A 41 1.11 -0.01 5.15
C VAL A 41 0.22 -1.05 4.46
N ASP A 42 0.57 -2.33 4.53
CA ASP A 42 -0.30 -3.45 4.10
C ASP A 42 -1.65 -3.42 4.82
N GLN A 43 -1.65 -3.16 6.13
CA GLN A 43 -2.87 -3.04 6.92
C GLN A 43 -3.63 -1.75 6.63
N PHE A 44 -2.93 -0.65 6.34
CA PHE A 44 -3.59 0.58 5.89
C PHE A 44 -4.35 0.35 4.59
N LEU A 45 -3.68 -0.32 3.64
CA LEU A 45 -4.25 -0.66 2.35
C LEU A 45 -5.48 -1.54 2.54
N LEU A 46 -5.36 -2.66 3.27
CA LEU A 46 -6.47 -3.56 3.54
C LEU A 46 -7.65 -2.84 4.23
N TYR A 47 -7.37 -2.06 5.27
CA TYR A 47 -8.40 -1.28 5.98
C TYR A 47 -9.19 -0.37 5.04
N ASN A 48 -8.50 0.37 4.16
CA ASN A 48 -9.15 1.27 3.21
C ASN A 48 -9.94 0.50 2.13
N PHE A 49 -9.41 -0.61 1.63
CA PHE A 49 -10.12 -1.44 0.65
C PHE A 49 -11.37 -2.12 1.24
N GLU A 50 -11.39 -2.42 2.54
CA GLU A 50 -12.55 -2.98 3.22
C GLU A 50 -13.59 -1.93 3.62
N HIS A 51 -13.16 -0.76 4.11
CA HIS A 51 -14.05 0.18 4.80
C HIS A 51 -14.33 1.48 4.04
N VAL A 52 -13.47 1.85 3.09
CA VAL A 52 -13.52 3.16 2.43
C VAL A 52 -13.78 3.03 0.92
N SER A 53 -13.09 2.09 0.27
CA SER A 53 -13.11 1.88 -1.18
C SER A 53 -13.80 0.57 -1.54
N MET A 54 -15.13 0.60 -1.52
CA MET A 54 -16.00 -0.37 -2.22
C MET A 54 -15.86 -1.85 -1.81
N SER A 55 -15.31 -2.19 -0.63
CA SER A 55 -15.12 -3.57 -0.18
C SER A 55 -14.42 -4.45 -1.23
N SER A 56 -13.38 -3.89 -1.86
CA SER A 56 -12.76 -4.42 -3.09
C SER A 56 -11.41 -5.11 -2.86
N ALA A 57 -11.08 -5.47 -1.61
CA ALA A 57 -9.81 -6.10 -1.25
C ALA A 57 -9.55 -7.41 -2.02
N GLU A 58 -10.58 -8.24 -2.18
CA GLU A 58 -10.50 -9.48 -2.96
C GLU A 58 -10.20 -9.20 -4.43
N LEU A 59 -10.88 -8.23 -5.06
CA LEU A 59 -10.63 -7.85 -6.46
C LEU A 59 -9.22 -7.31 -6.65
N ALA A 60 -8.74 -6.47 -5.73
CA ALA A 60 -7.37 -5.96 -5.77
C ALA A 60 -6.35 -7.11 -5.67
N ALA A 61 -6.55 -8.07 -4.77
CA ALA A 61 -5.68 -9.24 -4.63
C ALA A 61 -5.71 -10.14 -5.89
N LEU A 62 -6.90 -10.35 -6.48
CA LEU A 62 -7.05 -11.09 -7.73
C LEU A 62 -6.29 -10.40 -8.88
N LEU A 63 -6.38 -9.06 -8.97
CA LEU A 63 -5.68 -8.29 -9.99
C LEU A 63 -4.15 -8.41 -9.86
N LEU A 64 -3.64 -8.28 -8.63
CA LEU A 64 -2.20 -8.44 -8.34
C LEU A 64 -1.69 -9.84 -8.69
N ASN A 65 -2.48 -10.88 -8.39
CA ASN A 65 -2.12 -12.26 -8.72
C ASN A 65 -2.24 -12.53 -10.22
N ALA A 66 -3.21 -11.93 -10.91
CA ALA A 66 -3.30 -11.98 -12.36
C ALA A 66 -2.05 -11.38 -13.02
N ALA A 67 -1.54 -10.26 -12.50
CA ALA A 67 -0.29 -9.65 -12.97
C ALA A 67 0.91 -10.60 -12.81
N ALA A 68 0.99 -11.31 -11.68
CA ALA A 68 2.03 -12.32 -11.45
C ALA A 68 1.93 -13.47 -12.45
N VAL A 69 0.72 -13.96 -12.73
CA VAL A 69 0.48 -14.99 -13.76
C VAL A 69 0.88 -14.49 -15.15
N GLN A 70 0.47 -13.28 -15.53
CA GLN A 70 0.84 -12.69 -16.82
C GLN A 70 2.36 -12.60 -16.98
N TRP A 71 3.06 -12.16 -15.93
CA TRP A 71 4.52 -12.09 -15.94
C TRP A 71 5.15 -13.48 -16.14
N LEU A 72 4.68 -14.51 -15.42
CA LEU A 72 5.16 -15.89 -15.58
C LEU A 72 4.92 -16.43 -16.99
N VAL A 73 3.74 -16.18 -17.57
CA VAL A 73 3.43 -16.57 -18.95
C VAL A 73 4.37 -15.89 -19.95
N ASN A 74 4.71 -14.62 -19.74
CA ASN A 74 5.68 -13.91 -20.58
C ASN A 74 7.10 -14.51 -20.47
N GLN A 75 7.44 -15.16 -19.36
CA GLN A 75 8.69 -15.91 -19.20
C GLN A 75 8.62 -17.35 -19.76
N GLY A 76 7.47 -17.78 -20.29
CA GLY A 76 7.26 -19.13 -20.83
C GLY A 76 6.90 -20.18 -19.78
N TYR A 77 6.52 -19.78 -18.56
CA TYR A 77 5.99 -20.70 -17.55
C TYR A 77 4.49 -20.92 -17.75
N GLU A 78 4.04 -22.17 -17.57
CA GLU A 78 2.63 -22.52 -17.51
C GLU A 78 2.18 -22.68 -16.05
N GLY A 79 1.03 -22.12 -15.68
CA GLY A 79 0.40 -22.42 -14.39
C GLY A 79 -0.21 -21.24 -13.66
N ARG A 80 -0.42 -21.44 -12.35
CA ARG A 80 -0.91 -20.42 -11.41
C ARG A 80 0.26 -19.66 -10.82
N GLY A 81 0.04 -18.39 -10.52
CA GLY A 81 1.01 -17.47 -9.95
C GLY A 81 0.35 -16.63 -8.87
N SER A 82 1.16 -16.20 -7.91
CA SER A 82 0.76 -15.28 -6.85
C SER A 82 1.90 -14.30 -6.66
N LEU A 83 1.58 -13.03 -6.40
CA LEU A 83 2.59 -11.98 -6.36
C LEU A 83 3.63 -12.21 -5.24
N ASP A 84 3.20 -12.74 -4.10
CA ASP A 84 4.06 -13.08 -2.96
C ASP A 84 5.08 -14.17 -3.28
N LEU A 85 4.80 -15.05 -4.24
CA LEU A 85 5.70 -16.12 -4.65
C LEU A 85 6.78 -15.67 -5.64
N LEU A 86 6.63 -14.49 -6.26
CA LEU A 86 7.66 -13.93 -7.13
C LEU A 86 8.81 -13.33 -6.31
N PRO A 87 10.06 -13.39 -6.80
CA PRO A 87 11.15 -12.63 -6.19
C PRO A 87 10.93 -11.12 -6.40
N PRO A 88 11.54 -10.25 -5.58
CA PRO A 88 11.24 -8.80 -5.59
C PRO A 88 11.39 -8.11 -6.96
N SER A 89 12.41 -8.47 -7.75
CA SER A 89 12.61 -7.92 -9.11
C SER A 89 11.45 -8.23 -10.07
N ASP A 90 10.87 -9.40 -9.89
CA ASP A 90 9.86 -9.95 -10.78
C ASP A 90 8.47 -9.47 -10.36
N ARG A 91 8.26 -9.23 -9.07
CA ARG A 91 7.06 -8.52 -8.56
C ARG A 91 6.91 -7.14 -9.18
N LEU A 92 7.99 -6.36 -9.22
CA LEU A 92 7.95 -5.02 -9.83
C LEU A 92 7.61 -5.11 -11.32
N SER A 93 8.24 -6.05 -12.02
CA SER A 93 7.97 -6.30 -13.44
C SER A 93 6.52 -6.73 -13.68
N ALA A 94 5.95 -7.54 -12.79
CA ALA A 94 4.54 -7.93 -12.84
C ALA A 94 3.62 -6.73 -12.62
N ILE A 95 3.85 -5.92 -11.59
CA ILE A 95 3.05 -4.71 -11.30
C ILE A 95 3.08 -3.73 -12.48
N MET A 96 4.24 -3.56 -13.13
CA MET A 96 4.38 -2.70 -14.32
C MET A 96 3.48 -3.12 -15.49
N LEU A 97 3.07 -4.39 -15.58
CA LEU A 97 2.11 -4.83 -16.60
C LEU A 97 0.71 -4.23 -16.36
N LEU A 98 0.32 -4.02 -15.10
CA LEU A 98 -0.94 -3.34 -14.75
C LEU A 98 -0.88 -1.86 -15.14
N GLU A 99 0.19 -1.17 -14.72
CA GLU A 99 0.41 0.26 -15.00
C GLU A 99 0.44 0.55 -16.50
N LEU A 100 1.07 -0.33 -17.28
CA LEU A 100 1.17 -0.20 -18.74
C LEU A 100 -0.04 -0.78 -19.48
N GLN A 101 -1.03 -1.32 -18.76
CA GLN A 101 -2.24 -1.94 -19.31
C GLN A 101 -1.93 -3.07 -20.32
N GLN A 102 -0.89 -3.88 -20.04
CA GLN A 102 -0.40 -4.97 -20.90
C GLN A 102 -0.91 -6.34 -20.46
N MET A 103 -2.11 -6.39 -19.91
CA MET A 103 -2.74 -7.62 -19.44
C MET A 103 -3.48 -8.32 -20.59
N ASP A 104 -3.25 -9.62 -20.76
CA ASP A 104 -4.05 -10.48 -21.63
C ASP A 104 -5.44 -10.66 -21.02
N PRO A 105 -6.52 -10.25 -21.73
CA PRO A 105 -7.88 -10.40 -21.23
C PRO A 105 -8.24 -11.84 -20.81
N ARG A 106 -7.60 -12.85 -21.41
CA ARG A 106 -7.84 -14.27 -21.08
C ARG A 106 -7.40 -14.67 -19.66
N LEU A 107 -6.56 -13.85 -19.03
CA LEU A 107 -6.06 -14.07 -17.67
C LEU A 107 -6.80 -13.23 -16.62
N LEU A 108 -7.71 -12.36 -17.05
CA LEU A 108 -8.51 -11.52 -16.18
C LEU A 108 -9.79 -12.23 -15.75
N SER A 109 -10.29 -11.89 -14.55
CA SER A 109 -11.60 -12.34 -14.09
C SER A 109 -12.74 -11.60 -14.81
N GLU A 110 -13.96 -12.15 -14.74
CA GLU A 110 -15.13 -11.58 -15.44
C GLU A 110 -15.41 -10.13 -15.04
N GLU A 111 -15.13 -9.75 -13.79
CA GLU A 111 -15.33 -8.39 -13.29
C GLU A 111 -14.50 -7.37 -14.08
N PHE A 112 -13.23 -7.69 -14.36
CA PHE A 112 -12.33 -6.81 -15.12
C PHE A 112 -12.62 -6.82 -16.63
N LEU A 113 -13.15 -7.93 -17.15
CA LEU A 113 -13.59 -8.00 -18.54
C LEU A 113 -14.83 -7.13 -18.80
N ASN A 114 -15.75 -7.10 -17.83
CA ASN A 114 -16.97 -6.31 -17.92
C ASN A 114 -16.73 -4.81 -17.66
N ASP A 115 -15.73 -4.48 -16.85
CA ASP A 115 -15.34 -3.10 -16.55
C ASP A 115 -13.81 -2.94 -16.58
N PRO A 116 -13.20 -2.66 -17.75
CA PRO A 116 -11.78 -2.35 -17.83
C PRO A 116 -11.37 -1.11 -17.01
N GLY A 117 -12.32 -0.20 -16.72
CA GLY A 117 -12.08 0.96 -15.86
C GLY A 117 -11.83 0.57 -14.41
N LEU A 118 -12.42 -0.53 -13.94
CA LEU A 118 -12.19 -1.09 -12.61
C LEU A 118 -10.71 -1.46 -12.42
N MET A 119 -10.07 -2.08 -13.42
CA MET A 119 -8.65 -2.44 -13.36
C MET A 119 -7.75 -1.20 -13.18
N VAL A 120 -7.99 -0.15 -13.97
CA VAL A 120 -7.24 1.10 -13.87
C VAL A 120 -7.46 1.74 -12.51
N MET A 121 -8.71 1.86 -12.08
CA MET A 121 -9.07 2.42 -10.78
C MET A 121 -8.41 1.67 -9.63
N LEU A 122 -8.43 0.33 -9.61
CA LEU A 122 -7.79 -0.46 -8.55
C LEU A 122 -6.28 -0.28 -8.56
N THR A 123 -5.65 -0.28 -9.74
CA THR A 123 -4.19 -0.06 -9.89
C THR A 123 -3.79 1.30 -9.32
N ASP A 124 -4.48 2.36 -9.72
CA ASP A 124 -4.25 3.72 -9.21
C ASP A 124 -4.50 3.82 -7.70
N THR A 125 -5.58 3.19 -7.22
CA THR A 125 -5.95 3.20 -5.80
C THR A 125 -4.92 2.46 -4.94
N LEU A 126 -4.38 1.34 -5.42
CA LEU A 126 -3.33 0.58 -4.75
C LEU A 126 -2.08 1.46 -4.53
N LEU A 127 -1.61 2.14 -5.58
CA LEU A 127 -0.45 3.03 -5.49
C LEU A 127 -0.75 4.23 -4.58
N TYR A 128 -1.90 4.89 -4.80
CA TYR A 128 -2.31 6.07 -4.06
C TYR A 128 -2.41 5.82 -2.54
N TYR A 129 -3.02 4.71 -2.13
CA TYR A 129 -3.12 4.36 -0.72
C TYR A 129 -1.80 3.84 -0.14
N THR A 130 -0.95 3.20 -0.93
CA THR A 130 0.38 2.80 -0.46
C THR A 130 1.21 4.04 -0.09
N LEU A 131 1.22 5.05 -0.96
CA LEU A 131 1.94 6.30 -0.69
C LEU A 131 1.34 7.07 0.49
N GLN A 132 0.00 7.16 0.60
CA GLN A 132 -0.63 7.81 1.75
C GLN A 132 -0.37 7.06 3.05
N GLY A 133 -0.51 5.73 3.07
CA GLY A 133 -0.23 4.93 4.26
C GLY A 133 1.19 5.15 4.75
N TYR A 134 2.15 5.19 3.82
CA TYR A 134 3.56 5.41 4.14
C TYR A 134 3.83 6.82 4.69
N TYR A 135 3.32 7.88 4.04
CA TYR A 135 3.59 9.27 4.42
C TYR A 135 2.59 9.89 5.42
N SER A 136 1.63 9.10 5.92
CA SER A 136 0.66 9.55 6.92
C SER A 136 1.09 9.24 8.35
N GLU A 137 0.26 9.67 9.29
CA GLU A 137 0.37 9.30 10.70
C GLU A 137 0.00 7.83 11.00
N TRP A 138 -0.39 7.03 9.99
CA TRP A 138 -0.89 5.66 10.17
C TRP A 138 -0.01 4.82 11.10
N ALA A 139 1.29 4.79 10.82
CA ALA A 139 2.23 4.07 11.66
C ALA A 139 2.22 4.62 13.08
N GLY A 140 2.21 5.95 13.26
CA GLY A 140 2.23 6.62 14.57
C GLY A 140 1.05 6.33 15.49
N TYR A 141 -0.08 5.86 14.96
CA TYR A 141 -1.22 5.44 15.79
C TYR A 141 -0.95 4.15 16.59
N GLY A 142 0.12 3.42 16.27
CA GLY A 142 0.58 2.29 17.08
C GLY A 142 -0.49 1.23 17.26
N THR A 143 -0.90 0.95 18.50
CA THR A 143 -1.91 -0.05 18.81
C THR A 143 -3.34 0.40 18.47
N THR A 144 -3.57 1.72 18.34
CA THR A 144 -4.91 2.28 18.11
C THR A 144 -5.27 2.43 16.63
N ARG A 145 -4.37 2.11 15.68
CA ARG A 145 -4.55 2.41 14.25
C ARG A 145 -5.84 1.84 13.62
N LEU A 146 -6.30 0.69 14.12
CA LEU A 146 -7.51 0.01 13.64
C LEU A 146 -8.79 0.46 14.38
N ASN A 147 -8.68 1.29 15.42
CA ASN A 147 -9.84 1.82 16.13
C ASN A 147 -10.62 2.79 15.23
N PRO A 148 -11.89 3.09 15.56
CA PRO A 148 -12.64 4.17 14.94
C PRO A 148 -11.86 5.50 14.98
N PRO A 149 -12.04 6.40 14.00
CA PRO A 149 -11.25 7.63 13.89
C PRO A 149 -11.18 8.47 15.18
N GLN A 150 -12.27 8.52 15.96
CA GLN A 150 -12.34 9.27 17.22
C GLN A 150 -11.57 8.65 18.41
N GLU A 151 -11.13 7.39 18.27
CA GLU A 151 -10.41 6.63 19.29
C GLU A 151 -8.94 6.39 18.92
N ARG A 152 -8.49 6.92 17.78
CA ARG A 152 -7.09 6.87 17.36
C ARG A 152 -6.29 7.92 18.11
N VAL A 153 -5.15 7.51 18.65
CA VAL A 153 -4.22 8.39 19.36
C VAL A 153 -2.82 8.17 18.81
N LEU A 154 -2.11 9.26 18.54
CA LEU A 154 -0.69 9.19 18.20
C LEU A 154 0.09 8.69 19.43
N GLU A 155 0.56 7.45 19.37
CA GLU A 155 1.35 6.81 20.43
C GLU A 155 2.84 7.11 20.27
N TYR A 156 3.29 7.36 19.04
CA TYR A 156 4.65 7.75 18.72
C TYR A 156 4.70 8.66 17.50
N PHE A 157 5.86 9.33 17.33
CA PHE A 157 6.10 10.17 16.17
C PHE A 157 6.24 9.29 14.91
N PRO A 158 5.44 9.52 13.84
CA PRO A 158 5.55 8.73 12.62
C PRO A 158 6.95 8.82 12.01
N LEU A 159 7.53 7.66 11.69
CA LEU A 159 8.88 7.58 11.11
C LEU A 159 8.97 8.37 9.79
N SER A 160 7.94 8.29 8.94
CA SER A 160 7.91 9.00 7.66
C SER A 160 7.92 10.52 7.82
N TRP A 161 7.38 11.05 8.91
CA TRP A 161 7.47 12.48 9.22
C TRP A 161 8.90 12.89 9.51
N GLU A 162 9.62 12.08 10.28
CA GLU A 162 11.03 12.32 10.58
C GLU A 162 11.91 12.17 9.32
N GLN A 163 11.63 11.18 8.46
CA GLN A 163 12.33 10.99 7.18
C GLN A 163 12.26 12.21 6.26
N VAL A 164 11.13 12.93 6.25
CA VAL A 164 10.91 14.10 5.37
C VAL A 164 11.05 15.45 6.10
N GLY A 165 11.41 15.43 7.39
CA GLY A 165 11.55 16.65 8.20
C GLY A 165 10.22 17.36 8.48
N TYR A 166 9.09 16.67 8.41
CA TYR A 166 7.78 17.23 8.77
C TYR A 166 7.65 17.30 10.30
N PRO A 167 7.45 18.49 10.90
CA PRO A 167 7.43 18.64 12.37
C PRO A 167 6.13 18.12 13.03
N GLY A 168 5.25 17.49 12.25
CA GLY A 168 3.89 17.16 12.66
C GLY A 168 2.93 18.35 12.56
N PRO A 169 1.63 18.12 12.86
CA PRO A 169 0.63 19.16 12.86
C PRO A 169 1.03 20.28 13.83
N SER A 170 1.20 21.49 13.30
CA SER A 170 1.40 22.67 14.15
C SER A 170 0.17 22.88 15.02
N LEU A 171 0.37 23.34 16.27
CA LEU A 171 -0.72 23.77 17.16
C LEU A 171 -1.37 25.05 16.60
N GLY A 172 -2.17 24.93 15.55
CA GLY A 172 -2.89 26.04 14.94
C GLY A 172 -4.17 26.44 15.71
N TYR A 173 -4.40 27.75 15.81
CA TYR A 173 -5.63 28.46 16.23
C TYR A 173 -6.23 28.28 17.63
N ARG A 174 -5.84 27.28 18.44
CA ARG A 174 -6.31 27.24 19.85
C ARG A 174 -5.74 28.37 20.72
N VAL A 175 -4.53 28.85 20.41
CA VAL A 175 -3.90 30.00 21.11
C VAL A 175 -4.57 31.34 20.76
N LEU A 176 -5.20 31.46 19.59
CA LEU A 176 -5.90 32.68 19.17
C LEU A 176 -7.31 32.82 19.75
N ARG A 177 -7.87 31.77 20.36
CA ARG A 177 -9.15 31.84 21.08
C ARG A 177 -9.01 32.31 22.54
N THR A 178 -7.78 32.41 23.04
CA THR A 178 -7.48 32.90 24.40
C THR A 178 -6.97 34.34 24.41
N VAL A 179 -6.92 35.02 23.26
CA VAL A 179 -6.72 36.48 23.25
C VAL A 179 -8.08 37.10 23.53
N ASP A 180 -8.31 37.37 24.82
CA ASP A 180 -9.43 38.16 25.31
C ASP A 180 -9.52 39.46 24.53
N ILE A 181 -10.69 39.72 23.95
CA ILE A 181 -11.08 41.04 23.49
C ILE A 181 -11.44 41.81 24.76
N SER A 182 -10.43 42.46 25.36
CA SER A 182 -10.57 43.41 26.47
C SER A 182 -11.31 44.67 26.05
#